data_AF-A0A9P5IQD7-F1
#
_entry.id   AF-A0A9P5IQD7-F1
#
_cell.length_a   1.000
_cell.length_b   1.000
_cell.length_c   1.000
_cell.angle_alpha   90.00
_cell.angle_beta   90.00
_cell.angle_gamma   90.00
#
_symmetry.space_group_name_H-M   'P 1'
#
loop_
_entity.id
_entity.type
_entity.pdbx_description
1 polymer ?
#
loop_
_entity_poly.entity_id
_entity_poly.type
_entity_poly.pdbx_seq_one_letter_code
_entity_poly.pdbx_strand_id
1 'polypeptide(L)'
;MANTPLKDPSLKRCFGKNAKIIDCDWSYISTLRTVQAPHEPMPRLADLLEYLTTPGLEDIWILLDIKEIIRANESKKLDNDADQLMSLIASSIREVKPTRPWNQRVLLGCWAILVGPGGSKFMADAKAAKRSMLAWTVNEEQWMRWCIKNKIDGVISDDPKKYLEVCEKYDSANSKEPGFGLKDWALIIWFNLLAMLFSRLFRYRYGFKIDKKRVKEGYETSKRNAELSS
;
A
#
# COMPACT_ATOMS: atom_id res chain seq x y z
N MET A 1 1.77 2.54 18.57
CA MET A 1 2.06 3.21 17.28
C MET A 1 3.26 2.51 16.65
N ALA A 2 3.05 1.73 15.59
CA ALA A 2 4.15 1.07 14.88
C ALA A 2 5.01 2.14 14.17
N ASN A 3 6.28 2.25 14.55
CA ASN A 3 7.19 3.23 13.97
C ASN A 3 7.86 2.67 12.71
N THR A 4 7.12 2.55 11.61
CA THR A 4 7.71 2.13 10.33
C THR A 4 8.58 3.27 9.76
N PRO A 5 9.86 3.02 9.46
CA PRO A 5 10.83 4.05 9.02
C PRO A 5 10.45 4.77 7.71
N LEU A 6 9.78 4.08 6.79
CA LEU A 6 9.52 4.56 5.42
C LEU A 6 8.20 5.31 5.23
N LYS A 7 7.39 5.52 6.27
CA LYS A 7 6.07 6.16 6.11
C LYS A 7 6.16 7.67 5.89
N ASP A 8 7.13 8.34 6.51
CA ASP A 8 7.17 9.79 6.58
C ASP A 8 8.11 10.37 5.52
N PRO A 9 7.75 11.48 4.86
CA PRO A 9 8.69 12.19 3.97
C PRO A 9 9.88 12.79 4.74
N SER A 10 9.81 12.87 6.08
CA SER A 10 10.85 13.37 6.97
C SER A 10 11.47 12.26 7.80
N LEU A 11 12.79 12.39 8.04
CA LEU A 11 13.58 11.50 8.89
C LEU A 11 13.38 11.77 10.40
N LYS A 12 12.58 12.77 10.79
CA LYS A 12 12.49 13.26 12.17
C LYS A 12 11.92 12.21 13.14
N ARG A 13 10.81 11.57 12.78
CA ARG A 13 10.11 10.64 13.68
C ARG A 13 10.94 9.37 13.94
N CYS A 14 11.48 8.78 12.88
CA CYS A 14 12.14 7.47 12.98
C CYS A 14 13.64 7.58 13.27
N PHE A 15 14.33 8.63 12.81
CA PHE A 15 15.79 8.78 12.93
C PHE A 15 16.22 10.04 13.71
N GLY A 16 15.27 10.85 14.20
CA GLY A 16 15.56 12.06 14.97
C GLY A 16 16.21 13.18 14.16
N LYS A 17 16.26 13.07 12.82
CA LYS A 17 16.91 14.06 11.94
C LYS A 17 15.88 14.98 11.32
N ASN A 18 16.08 16.29 11.49
CA ASN A 18 15.21 17.30 10.90
C ASN A 18 15.55 17.53 9.42
N ALA A 19 15.38 16.50 8.59
CA ALA A 19 15.64 16.50 7.16
C ALA A 19 14.52 15.74 6.41
N LYS A 20 14.36 15.99 5.11
CA LYS A 20 13.49 15.22 4.23
C LYS A 20 14.30 14.15 3.51
N ILE A 21 13.70 12.99 3.29
CA ILE A 21 14.36 11.85 2.62
C ILE A 21 14.84 12.24 1.22
N ILE A 22 14.01 12.98 0.46
CA ILE A 22 14.30 13.41 -0.91
C ILE A 22 15.50 14.39 -1.01
N ASP A 23 15.94 14.96 0.11
CA ASP A 23 17.05 15.90 0.16
C ASP A 23 18.35 15.24 0.64
N CYS A 24 18.35 13.91 0.81
CA CYS A 24 19.47 13.13 1.32
C CYS A 24 19.93 12.08 0.30
N ASP A 25 21.24 11.84 0.24
CA ASP A 25 21.80 10.72 -0.52
C ASP A 25 21.81 9.42 0.29
N TRP A 26 22.01 8.30 -0.41
CA TRP A 26 22.08 6.99 0.25
C TRP A 26 23.25 6.90 1.24
N SER A 27 24.42 7.48 0.92
CA SER A 27 25.59 7.46 1.81
C SER A 27 25.31 8.05 3.18
N TYR A 28 24.53 9.13 3.24
CA TYR A 28 24.05 9.71 4.49
C TYR A 28 22.99 8.83 5.14
N ILE A 29 21.95 8.43 4.40
CA ILE A 29 20.81 7.67 4.93
C ILE A 29 21.28 6.34 5.55
N SER A 30 22.22 5.63 4.93
CA SER A 30 22.74 4.35 5.42
C SER A 30 23.45 4.46 6.77
N THR A 31 23.93 5.65 7.14
CA THR A 31 24.55 5.88 8.46
C THR A 31 23.54 6.06 9.59
N LEU A 32 22.28 6.35 9.27
CA LEU A 32 21.26 6.65 10.27
C LEU A 32 20.83 5.37 11.00
N ARG A 33 20.39 5.54 12.25
CA ARG A 33 19.82 4.48 13.09
C ARG A 33 18.51 4.94 13.71
N THR A 34 17.58 4.00 13.90
CA THR A 34 16.28 4.32 14.48
C THR A 34 16.43 4.89 15.89
N VAL A 35 15.57 5.84 16.27
CA VAL A 35 15.56 6.42 17.62
C VAL A 35 15.14 5.37 18.66
N GLN A 36 14.23 4.46 18.28
CA GLN A 36 13.84 3.36 19.15
C GLN A 36 14.83 2.21 19.05
N ALA A 37 15.07 1.56 20.19
CA ALA A 37 15.79 0.30 20.27
C ALA A 37 15.11 -0.75 19.36
N PRO A 38 15.87 -1.64 18.69
CA PRO A 38 17.31 -1.88 18.87
C PRO A 38 18.24 -0.97 18.03
N HIS A 39 17.77 0.20 17.56
CA HIS A 39 18.56 1.15 16.77
C HIS A 39 19.03 0.57 15.43
N GLU A 40 18.08 0.19 14.59
CA GLU A 40 18.32 -0.45 13.29
C GLU A 40 18.66 0.58 12.19
N PRO A 41 19.41 0.20 11.14
CA PRO A 41 19.61 1.03 9.96
C PRO A 41 18.33 1.18 9.14
N MET A 42 18.36 2.07 8.15
CA MET A 42 17.30 2.11 7.13
C MET A 42 17.35 0.84 6.28
N PRO A 43 16.29 0.02 6.24
CA PRO A 43 16.28 -1.17 5.39
C PRO A 43 16.09 -0.79 3.92
N ARG A 44 16.81 -1.47 3.03
CA ARG A 44 16.53 -1.47 1.59
C ARG A 44 15.44 -2.49 1.27
N LEU A 45 14.83 -2.35 0.10
CA LEU A 45 13.92 -3.38 -0.43
C LEU A 45 14.61 -4.74 -0.54
N ALA A 46 15.87 -4.76 -1.02
CA ALA A 46 16.67 -5.99 -1.11
C ALA A 46 16.85 -6.66 0.26
N ASP A 47 17.18 -5.91 1.31
CA ASP A 47 17.38 -6.44 2.66
C ASP A 47 16.11 -7.11 3.20
N LEU A 48 14.94 -6.50 2.95
CA LEU A 48 13.64 -7.09 3.29
C LEU A 48 13.35 -8.37 2.49
N LEU A 49 13.61 -8.35 1.18
CA LEU A 49 13.40 -9.51 0.32
C LEU A 49 14.29 -10.68 0.75
N GLU A 50 15.57 -10.42 1.05
CA GLU A 50 16.52 -11.41 1.56
C GLU A 50 16.02 -11.99 2.89
N TYR A 51 15.62 -11.14 3.84
CA TYR A 51 15.04 -11.59 5.10
C TYR A 51 13.85 -12.54 4.89
N LEU A 52 12.95 -12.22 3.95
CA LEU A 52 11.77 -13.03 3.61
C LEU A 52 12.07 -14.32 2.85
N THR A 53 13.33 -14.60 2.54
CA THR A 53 13.79 -15.92 2.07
C THR A 53 14.15 -16.87 3.22
N THR A 54 14.20 -16.39 4.46
CA THR A 54 14.44 -17.21 5.65
C THR A 54 13.38 -18.32 5.74
N PRO A 55 13.77 -19.59 5.95
CA PRO A 55 12.83 -20.70 6.09
C PRO A 55 11.77 -20.43 7.16
N GLY A 56 10.51 -20.68 6.84
CA GLY A 56 9.35 -20.43 7.72
C GLY A 56 8.65 -19.09 7.49
N LEU A 57 9.18 -18.22 6.62
CA LEU A 57 8.56 -16.93 6.27
C LEU A 57 7.86 -16.93 4.89
N GLU A 58 7.70 -18.11 4.26
CA GLU A 58 7.18 -18.26 2.90
C GLU A 58 5.74 -17.74 2.73
N ASP A 59 4.98 -17.71 3.82
CA ASP A 59 3.59 -17.26 3.86
C ASP A 59 3.44 -15.76 4.15
N ILE A 60 4.55 -15.04 4.37
CA ILE A 60 4.53 -13.58 4.51
C ILE A 60 4.52 -12.93 3.12
N TRP A 61 3.54 -12.06 2.89
CA TRP A 61 3.35 -11.29 1.66
C TRP A 61 3.78 -9.84 1.87
N ILE A 62 4.21 -9.19 0.80
CA ILE A 62 4.62 -7.78 0.76
C ILE A 62 3.57 -6.98 0.01
N LEU A 63 3.04 -5.94 0.64
CA LEU A 63 2.29 -4.90 -0.04
C LEU A 63 3.20 -3.68 -0.21
N LEU A 64 3.56 -3.35 -1.44
CA LEU A 64 4.32 -2.15 -1.77
C LEU A 64 3.36 -0.97 -1.95
N ASP A 65 3.44 -0.02 -1.04
CA ASP A 65 2.79 1.29 -1.13
C ASP A 65 3.80 2.30 -1.71
N ILE A 66 3.59 2.74 -2.95
CA ILE A 66 4.47 3.69 -3.62
C ILE A 66 4.05 5.11 -3.25
N LYS A 67 4.90 5.78 -2.49
CA LYS A 67 4.66 7.16 -2.06
C LYS A 67 5.43 8.15 -2.94
N GLU A 68 4.72 8.81 -3.85
CA GLU A 68 5.30 9.92 -4.62
C GLU A 68 5.43 11.16 -3.72
N ILE A 69 6.65 11.70 -3.59
CA ILE A 69 6.91 12.93 -2.84
C ILE A 69 7.02 14.09 -3.83
N ILE A 70 5.97 14.92 -3.89
CA ILE A 70 5.95 16.11 -4.74
C ILE A 70 6.68 17.25 -4.01
N ARG A 71 7.71 17.83 -4.65
CA ARG A 71 8.34 19.07 -4.18
C ARG A 71 7.43 20.26 -4.50
N ALA A 72 6.90 20.90 -3.47
CA ALA A 72 5.91 21.97 -3.62
C ALA A 72 6.45 23.29 -4.22
N ASN A 73 7.77 23.49 -4.32
CA ASN A 73 8.38 24.79 -4.66
C ASN A 73 9.45 24.77 -5.75
N GLU A 74 9.58 23.71 -6.54
CA GLU A 74 10.44 23.72 -7.72
C GLU A 74 9.60 23.45 -8.98
N SER A 75 9.68 24.36 -9.94
CA SER A 75 9.22 24.19 -11.33
C SER A 75 9.92 23.04 -12.05
N LYS A 76 10.92 22.44 -11.42
CA LYS A 76 11.51 21.16 -11.78
C LYS A 76 10.75 20.06 -11.02
N LYS A 77 9.79 19.43 -11.70
CA LYS A 77 9.35 18.08 -11.34
C LYS A 77 10.64 17.28 -11.17
N LEU A 78 10.90 16.75 -9.98
CA LEU A 78 11.81 15.61 -9.93
C LEU A 78 11.05 14.58 -10.76
N ASP A 79 11.49 14.34 -11.99
CA ASP A 79 10.99 13.23 -12.78
C ASP A 79 11.46 11.98 -12.04
N ASN A 80 10.75 11.65 -10.96
CA ASN A 80 10.70 10.30 -10.47
C ASN A 80 9.93 9.57 -11.57
N ASP A 81 10.66 9.26 -12.64
CA ASP A 81 10.10 8.60 -13.79
C ASP A 81 9.53 7.31 -13.25
N ALA A 82 8.20 7.20 -13.28
CA ALA A 82 7.52 6.04 -12.76
C ALA A 82 8.07 4.78 -13.44
N ASP A 83 8.50 4.89 -14.71
CA ASP A 83 9.14 3.81 -15.44
C ASP A 83 10.51 3.45 -14.84
N GLN A 84 11.35 4.44 -14.49
CA GLN A 84 12.62 4.22 -13.80
C GLN A 84 12.42 3.63 -12.40
N LEU A 85 11.50 4.17 -11.60
CA LEU A 85 11.19 3.64 -10.27
C LEU A 85 10.72 2.19 -10.34
N MET A 86 9.76 1.90 -11.22
CA MET A 86 9.25 0.55 -11.41
C MET A 86 10.36 -0.40 -11.93
N SER A 87 11.23 0.09 -12.81
CA SER A 87 12.40 -0.68 -13.27
C SER A 87 13.37 -1.00 -12.13
N LEU A 88 13.65 -0.04 -11.25
CA LEU A 88 14.53 -0.26 -10.08
C LEU A 88 13.92 -1.27 -9.10
N ILE A 89 12.62 -1.13 -8.80
CA ILE A 89 11.88 -2.11 -7.98
C ILE A 89 11.99 -3.51 -8.60
N ALA A 90 11.73 -3.63 -9.91
CA ALA A 90 11.81 -4.89 -10.62
C ALA A 90 13.22 -5.49 -10.63
N SER A 91 14.27 -4.66 -10.71
CA SER A 91 15.65 -5.12 -10.59
C SER A 91 15.95 -5.65 -9.19
N SER A 92 15.61 -4.93 -8.12
CA SER A 92 15.81 -5.41 -6.74
C SER A 92 15.03 -6.69 -6.43
N ILE A 93 13.83 -6.85 -6.98
CA ILE A 93 13.04 -8.09 -6.84
C ILE A 93 13.74 -9.27 -7.53
N ARG A 94 14.38 -9.04 -8.68
CA ARG A 94 15.09 -10.09 -9.44
C ARG A 94 16.42 -10.49 -8.81
N GLU A 95 17.08 -9.59 -8.11
CA GLU A 95 18.36 -9.83 -7.44
C GLU A 95 18.26 -10.90 -6.34
N VAL A 96 17.10 -10.99 -5.67
CA VAL A 96 16.89 -11.94 -4.57
C VAL A 96 16.13 -13.16 -5.05
N LYS A 97 16.80 -14.32 -5.07
CA LYS A 97 16.17 -15.59 -5.44
C LYS A 97 15.18 -16.04 -4.35
N PRO A 98 13.88 -16.15 -4.65
CA PRO A 98 12.92 -16.52 -3.63
C PRO A 98 12.81 -18.04 -3.45
N THR A 99 12.36 -18.45 -2.27
CA THR A 99 11.86 -19.82 -2.00
C THR A 99 10.51 -20.06 -2.68
N ARG A 100 9.65 -19.04 -2.73
CA ARG A 100 8.36 -19.02 -3.43
C ARG A 100 8.25 -17.79 -4.36
N PRO A 101 7.82 -17.94 -5.62
CA PRO A 101 7.87 -16.85 -6.61
C PRO A 101 7.30 -15.51 -6.13
N TRP A 102 8.03 -14.41 -6.36
CA TRP A 102 7.64 -13.07 -5.92
C TRP A 102 6.30 -12.60 -6.50
N ASN A 103 5.92 -13.03 -7.70
CA ASN A 103 4.62 -12.74 -8.29
C ASN A 103 3.42 -13.34 -7.52
N GLN A 104 3.67 -14.24 -6.56
CA GLN A 104 2.68 -14.78 -5.64
C GLN A 104 2.75 -14.15 -4.24
N ARG A 105 3.71 -13.24 -4.00
CA ARG A 105 3.99 -12.68 -2.67
C ARG A 105 4.05 -11.16 -2.65
N VAL A 106 4.23 -10.50 -3.79
CA VAL A 106 4.33 -9.04 -3.90
C VAL A 106 3.07 -8.49 -4.55
N LEU A 107 2.38 -7.62 -3.81
CA LEU A 107 1.22 -6.85 -4.26
C LEU A 107 1.59 -5.37 -4.36
N LEU A 108 1.16 -4.71 -5.42
CA LEU A 108 1.20 -3.24 -5.50
C LEU A 108 -0.11 -2.68 -4.94
N GLY A 109 -0.02 -1.80 -3.95
CA GLY A 109 -1.20 -1.15 -3.36
C GLY A 109 -1.82 -0.15 -4.34
N CYS A 110 -3.12 -0.29 -4.60
CA CYS A 110 -3.92 0.74 -5.27
C CYS A 110 -5.08 1.12 -4.37
N TRP A 111 -5.12 2.40 -3.97
CA TRP A 111 -6.04 2.87 -2.94
C TRP A 111 -7.39 3.26 -3.53
N ALA A 112 -8.45 2.56 -3.13
CA ALA A 112 -9.82 2.88 -3.46
C ALA A 112 -10.70 2.89 -2.20
N ILE A 113 -11.73 3.74 -2.19
CA ILE A 113 -12.71 3.81 -1.09
C ILE A 113 -13.69 2.65 -1.26
N LEU A 114 -13.70 1.70 -0.32
CA LEU A 114 -14.59 0.52 -0.34
C LEU A 114 -15.99 0.81 0.22
N VAL A 115 -16.14 1.88 1.00
CA VAL A 115 -17.35 2.18 1.78
C VAL A 115 -18.02 3.43 1.25
N GLY A 116 -19.25 3.31 0.74
CA GLY A 116 -20.01 4.43 0.17
C GLY A 116 -20.79 4.04 -1.09
N PRO A 117 -21.48 5.02 -1.71
CA PRO A 117 -22.24 4.78 -2.95
C PRO A 117 -21.28 4.34 -4.07
N GLY A 118 -21.41 3.07 -4.49
CA GLY A 118 -20.55 2.44 -5.50
C GLY A 118 -19.52 1.46 -4.95
N GLY A 119 -19.27 1.44 -3.64
CA GLY A 119 -18.31 0.53 -3.01
C GLY A 119 -18.71 -0.95 -3.15
N SER A 120 -20.00 -1.28 -3.01
CA SER A 120 -20.50 -2.64 -3.22
C SER A 120 -20.32 -3.12 -4.66
N LYS A 121 -20.56 -2.26 -5.64
CA LYS A 121 -20.32 -2.55 -7.06
C LYS A 121 -18.82 -2.73 -7.32
N PHE A 122 -17.98 -1.86 -6.80
CA PHE A 122 -16.53 -1.99 -6.93
C PHE A 122 -16.02 -3.31 -6.33
N MET A 123 -16.50 -3.69 -5.15
CA MET A 123 -16.15 -4.98 -4.53
C MET A 123 -16.63 -6.17 -5.38
N ALA A 124 -17.82 -6.08 -5.98
CA ALA A 124 -18.32 -7.11 -6.88
C ALA A 124 -17.47 -7.21 -8.16
N ASP A 125 -17.13 -6.08 -8.78
CA ASP A 125 -16.30 -6.02 -9.98
C ASP A 125 -14.88 -6.53 -9.71
N ALA A 126 -14.28 -6.17 -8.57
CA ALA A 126 -12.97 -6.66 -8.14
C ALA A 126 -12.96 -8.17 -7.91
N LYS A 127 -13.99 -8.71 -7.24
CA LYS A 127 -14.18 -10.16 -7.05
C LYS A 127 -14.37 -10.88 -8.40
N ALA A 128 -15.21 -10.34 -9.29
CA ALA A 128 -15.42 -10.90 -10.63
C ALA A 128 -14.13 -10.91 -11.45
N ALA A 129 -13.28 -9.89 -11.28
CA ALA A 129 -11.97 -9.79 -11.91
C ALA A 129 -10.87 -10.61 -11.19
N LYS A 130 -11.21 -11.39 -10.15
CA LYS A 130 -10.28 -12.17 -9.31
C LYS A 130 -9.12 -11.32 -8.77
N ARG A 131 -9.42 -10.09 -8.34
CA ARG A 131 -8.45 -9.16 -7.75
C ARG A 131 -8.57 -9.21 -6.22
N SER A 132 -7.44 -9.37 -5.55
CA SER A 132 -7.36 -9.28 -4.09
C SER A 132 -7.69 -7.86 -3.61
N MET A 133 -8.51 -7.77 -2.57
CA MET A 133 -8.91 -6.52 -1.92
C MET A 133 -8.33 -6.45 -0.52
N LEU A 134 -7.60 -5.38 -0.22
CA LEU A 134 -7.04 -5.10 1.10
C LEU A 134 -7.67 -3.82 1.66
N ALA A 135 -8.06 -3.82 2.94
CA ALA A 135 -8.64 -2.66 3.62
C ALA A 135 -7.60 -1.96 4.52
N TRP A 136 -7.60 -0.62 4.55
CA TRP A 136 -6.64 0.22 5.30
C TRP A 136 -7.28 1.52 5.78
N THR A 137 -6.90 2.11 6.92
CA THR A 137 -6.32 1.47 8.11
C THR A 137 -7.48 1.02 8.98
N VAL A 138 -7.55 -0.26 9.33
CA VAL A 138 -8.66 -0.84 10.07
C VAL A 138 -8.20 -1.17 11.49
N ASN A 139 -8.50 -0.29 12.44
CA ASN A 139 -8.06 -0.42 13.84
C ASN A 139 -9.24 -0.68 14.81
N GLU A 140 -10.46 -0.35 14.42
CA GLU A 140 -11.65 -0.57 15.25
C GLU A 140 -12.31 -1.91 14.91
N GLU A 141 -12.81 -2.59 15.94
CA GLU A 141 -13.41 -3.92 15.82
C GLU A 141 -14.62 -3.92 14.88
N GLN A 142 -15.45 -2.87 14.91
CA GLN A 142 -16.59 -2.72 14.00
C GLN A 142 -16.17 -2.82 12.51
N TRP A 143 -15.03 -2.20 12.16
CA TRP A 143 -14.50 -2.20 10.80
C TRP A 143 -13.82 -3.53 10.47
N MET A 144 -13.17 -4.17 11.44
CA MET A 144 -12.62 -5.53 11.29
C MET A 144 -13.73 -6.53 10.98
N ARG A 145 -14.81 -6.53 11.76
CA ARG A 145 -15.99 -7.36 11.54
C ARG A 145 -16.67 -7.08 10.21
N TRP A 146 -16.73 -5.81 9.79
CA TRP A 146 -17.22 -5.44 8.46
C TRP A 146 -16.37 -6.06 7.35
N CYS A 147 -15.03 -6.05 7.48
CA CYS A 147 -14.13 -6.66 6.52
C CYS A 147 -14.34 -8.17 6.41
N ILE A 148 -14.46 -8.86 7.55
CA ILE A 148 -14.75 -10.30 7.61
C ILE A 148 -16.09 -10.61 6.93
N LYS A 149 -17.15 -9.89 7.30
CA LYS A 149 -18.50 -10.04 6.71
C LYS A 149 -18.51 -9.86 5.19
N ASN A 150 -17.74 -8.90 4.68
CA ASN A 150 -17.68 -8.60 3.24
C ASN A 150 -16.67 -9.47 2.49
N LYS A 151 -15.98 -10.41 3.16
CA LYS A 151 -14.95 -11.28 2.57
C LYS A 151 -13.87 -10.45 1.87
N ILE A 152 -13.35 -9.45 2.57
CA ILE A 152 -12.14 -8.73 2.18
C ILE A 152 -10.95 -9.67 2.36
N ASP A 153 -10.03 -9.72 1.40
CA ASP A 153 -8.93 -10.70 1.37
C ASP A 153 -7.83 -10.40 2.42
N GLY A 154 -7.72 -9.15 2.86
CA GLY A 154 -6.80 -8.78 3.92
C GLY A 154 -7.07 -7.43 4.55
N VAL A 155 -6.55 -7.25 5.76
CA VAL A 155 -6.75 -6.06 6.57
C VAL A 155 -5.40 -5.53 7.02
N ILE A 156 -5.18 -4.25 6.77
CA ILE A 156 -3.99 -3.53 7.22
C ILE A 156 -4.35 -2.78 8.49
N SER A 157 -3.78 -3.24 9.60
CA SER A 157 -4.02 -2.75 10.96
C SER A 157 -2.70 -2.48 11.66
N ASP A 158 -2.69 -1.48 12.54
CA ASP A 158 -1.58 -1.29 13.48
C ASP A 158 -1.59 -2.34 14.62
N ASP A 159 -2.68 -3.10 14.76
CA ASP A 159 -2.86 -4.16 15.77
C ASP A 159 -3.34 -5.47 15.12
N PRO A 160 -2.43 -6.25 14.51
CA PRO A 160 -2.80 -7.51 13.87
C PRO A 160 -3.27 -8.58 14.87
N LYS A 161 -2.83 -8.52 16.14
CA LYS A 161 -3.25 -9.47 17.17
C LYS A 161 -4.73 -9.32 17.48
N LYS A 162 -5.18 -8.07 17.67
CA LYS A 162 -6.60 -7.77 17.83
C LYS A 162 -7.42 -8.27 16.65
N TYR A 163 -6.93 -8.11 15.42
CA TYR A 163 -7.64 -8.61 14.25
C TYR A 163 -7.80 -10.15 14.26
N LEU A 164 -6.75 -10.88 14.64
CA LEU A 164 -6.81 -12.34 14.77
C LEU A 164 -7.84 -12.78 15.82
N GLU A 165 -7.88 -12.12 16.99
CA GLU A 165 -8.89 -12.41 18.01
C GLU A 165 -10.32 -12.14 17.51
N VAL A 166 -10.52 -11.08 16.72
CA VAL A 166 -11.83 -10.79 16.11
C VAL A 166 -12.21 -11.88 15.11
N CYS A 167 -11.27 -12.35 14.30
CA CYS A 167 -11.50 -13.48 13.39
C CYS A 167 -11.91 -14.77 14.12
N GLU A 168 -11.25 -15.10 15.23
CA GLU A 168 -11.58 -16.29 16.05
C GLU A 168 -12.95 -16.19 16.73
N LYS A 169 -13.30 -15.00 17.24
CA LYS A 169 -14.58 -14.76 17.94
C LYS A 169 -15.75 -14.54 16.97
N TYR A 170 -15.50 -14.36 15.68
CA TYR A 170 -16.54 -14.02 14.71
C TYR A 170 -17.39 -15.25 14.39
N ASP A 171 -18.61 -15.28 14.93
CA ASP A 171 -19.63 -16.26 14.55
C ASP A 171 -20.62 -15.67 13.55
N SER A 172 -20.62 -16.21 12.33
CA SER A 172 -21.54 -15.80 11.26
C SER A 172 -23.02 -16.07 11.59
N ALA A 173 -23.31 -17.00 12.50
CA ALA A 173 -24.67 -17.38 12.89
C ALA A 173 -25.25 -16.50 14.00
N ASN A 174 -24.40 -15.77 14.75
CA ASN A 174 -24.78 -15.06 15.97
C ASN A 174 -24.43 -13.56 15.93
N SER A 175 -24.46 -12.94 14.74
CA SER A 175 -24.13 -11.53 14.57
C SER A 175 -25.26 -10.60 15.10
N LYS A 176 -25.55 -10.64 16.40
CA LYS A 176 -26.25 -9.57 17.09
C LYS A 176 -25.27 -8.42 17.29
N GLU A 177 -25.00 -7.67 16.22
CA GLU A 177 -24.10 -6.53 16.33
C GLU A 177 -24.67 -5.28 15.66
N PRO A 178 -24.48 -4.11 16.30
CA PRO A 178 -24.98 -2.85 15.79
C PRO A 178 -24.30 -2.56 14.45
N GLY A 179 -25.09 -2.40 13.40
CA GLY A 179 -24.60 -1.82 12.15
C GLY A 179 -24.08 -0.40 12.38
N PHE A 180 -23.47 0.18 11.35
CA PHE A 180 -23.01 1.57 11.38
C PHE A 180 -24.12 2.50 11.90
N GLY A 181 -23.81 3.29 12.92
CA GLY A 181 -24.72 4.28 13.47
C GLY A 181 -24.90 5.46 12.51
N LEU A 182 -25.86 6.33 12.80
CA LEU A 182 -26.11 7.54 12.01
C LEU A 182 -24.88 8.45 11.92
N LYS A 183 -24.07 8.52 12.98
CA LYS A 183 -22.82 9.28 13.01
C LYS A 183 -21.76 8.68 12.06
N ASP A 184 -21.65 7.36 12.00
CA ASP A 184 -20.75 6.67 11.09
C ASP A 184 -21.16 6.90 9.63
N TRP A 185 -22.46 6.80 9.34
CA TRP A 185 -23.00 7.11 8.01
C TRP A 185 -22.76 8.56 7.60
N ALA A 186 -22.94 9.52 8.52
CA ALA A 186 -22.65 10.92 8.26
C ALA A 186 -21.15 11.13 7.94
N LEU A 187 -20.25 10.50 8.69
CA LEU A 187 -18.81 10.53 8.42
C LEU A 187 -18.45 9.88 7.08
N ILE A 188 -19.02 8.72 6.76
CA ILE A 188 -18.80 8.02 5.47
C ILE A 188 -19.24 8.91 4.31
N ILE A 189 -20.44 9.50 4.39
CA ILE A 189 -20.97 10.39 3.35
C ILE A 189 -20.07 11.61 3.21
N TRP A 190 -19.68 12.23 4.33
CA TRP A 190 -18.80 13.38 4.33
C TRP A 190 -17.43 13.08 3.70
N PHE A 191 -16.81 11.96 4.05
CA PHE A 191 -15.54 11.53 3.45
C PHE A 191 -15.66 11.27 1.95
N ASN A 192 -16.75 10.63 1.51
CA ASN A 192 -17.01 10.41 0.08
C ASN A 192 -17.22 11.73 -0.67
N LEU A 193 -17.92 12.70 -0.08
CA LEU A 193 -18.07 14.05 -0.64
C LEU A 193 -16.71 14.75 -0.77
N LEU A 194 -15.88 14.72 0.27
CA LEU A 194 -14.54 15.27 0.24
C LEU A 194 -13.66 14.59 -0.81
N ALA A 195 -13.68 13.26 -0.90
CA ALA A 195 -12.93 12.51 -1.90
C ALA A 195 -13.40 12.83 -3.33
N MET A 196 -14.70 12.98 -3.55
CA MET A 196 -15.24 13.40 -4.84
C MET A 196 -14.84 14.82 -5.21
N LEU A 197 -14.89 15.76 -4.26
CA LEU A 197 -14.47 17.15 -4.43
C LEU A 197 -12.97 17.22 -4.71
N PHE A 198 -12.14 16.56 -3.90
CA PHE A 198 -10.70 16.47 -4.10
C PHE A 198 -10.38 15.84 -5.45
N SER A 199 -11.03 14.73 -5.81
CA SER A 199 -10.86 14.11 -7.12
C SER A 199 -11.26 15.05 -8.25
N ARG A 200 -12.33 15.84 -8.11
CA ARG A 200 -12.71 16.86 -9.11
C ARG A 200 -11.67 17.96 -9.22
N LEU A 201 -11.20 18.51 -8.10
CA LEU A 201 -10.17 19.55 -8.06
C LEU A 201 -8.83 19.06 -8.62
N PHE A 202 -8.41 17.86 -8.22
CA PHE A 202 -7.21 17.20 -8.72
C PHE A 202 -7.30 16.98 -10.23
N ARG A 203 -8.44 16.48 -10.73
CA ARG A 203 -8.67 16.25 -12.16
C ARG A 203 -8.75 17.55 -12.95
N TYR A 204 -9.26 18.62 -12.34
CA TYR A 204 -9.24 19.96 -12.93
C TYR A 204 -7.80 20.52 -13.02
N ARG A 205 -6.97 20.30 -11.99
CA ARG A 205 -5.61 20.85 -11.89
C ARG A 205 -4.55 20.04 -12.65
N TYR A 206 -4.71 18.73 -12.77
CA TYR A 206 -3.70 17.80 -13.32
C TYR A 206 -4.19 17.01 -14.55
N GLY A 207 -5.47 17.11 -14.91
CA GLY A 207 -6.04 16.41 -16.07
C GLY A 207 -6.36 14.94 -15.83
N PHE A 208 -7.01 14.31 -16.83
CA PHE A 208 -7.54 12.93 -16.78
C PHE A 208 -6.73 11.92 -17.59
N LYS A 209 -5.73 12.36 -18.36
CA LYS A 209 -5.19 11.55 -19.45
C LYS A 209 -4.10 10.61 -18.94
N ILE A 210 -4.52 9.47 -18.40
CA ILE A 210 -3.73 8.25 -18.55
C ILE A 210 -3.68 7.97 -20.05
N ASP A 211 -2.50 8.10 -20.65
CA ASP A 211 -2.30 7.77 -22.05
C ASP A 211 -2.46 6.26 -22.23
N LYS A 212 -3.67 5.85 -22.62
CA LYS A 212 -4.02 4.44 -22.84
C LYS A 212 -3.10 3.77 -23.86
N LYS A 213 -2.55 4.54 -24.82
CA LYS A 213 -1.63 4.02 -25.83
C LYS A 213 -0.29 3.70 -25.17
N ARG A 214 0.26 4.63 -24.38
CA ARG A 214 1.49 4.42 -23.59
C ARG A 214 1.36 3.26 -22.60
N VAL A 215 0.23 3.14 -21.90
CA VAL A 215 -0.04 2.00 -21.00
C VAL A 215 -0.09 0.67 -21.75
N LYS A 216 -0.76 0.63 -22.90
CA LYS A 216 -0.83 -0.58 -23.74
C LYS A 216 0.54 -0.96 -24.30
N GLU A 217 1.29 0.01 -24.81
CA GLU A 217 2.66 -0.20 -25.31
C GLU A 217 3.59 -0.72 -24.23
N GLY A 218 3.53 -0.16 -23.01
CA GLY A 218 4.30 -0.64 -21.86
C GLY A 218 3.92 -2.08 -21.45
N TYR A 219 2.61 -2.41 -21.46
CA TYR A 219 2.14 -3.77 -21.19
C TYR A 219 2.64 -4.77 -22.22
N GLU A 220 2.49 -4.50 -23.52
CA GLU A 220 2.94 -5.39 -24.59
C GLU A 220 4.47 -5.55 -24.60
N THR A 221 5.22 -4.49 -24.29
CA THR A 221 6.68 -4.54 -24.16
C THR A 221 7.09 -5.43 -23.00
N SER A 222 6.44 -5.29 -21.83
CA SER A 222 6.70 -6.12 -20.66
C SER A 222 6.37 -7.60 -20.91
N LYS A 223 5.25 -7.87 -21.60
CA LYS A 223 4.83 -9.22 -21.98
C LYS A 223 5.85 -9.88 -22.92
N ARG A 224 6.31 -9.17 -23.95
CA ARG A 224 7.34 -9.65 -24.87
C ARG A 224 8.66 -9.94 -24.17
N ASN A 225 9.09 -9.08 -23.25
CA ASN A 225 10.32 -9.29 -22.49
C ASN A 225 10.22 -10.50 -21.55
N ALA A 226 9.04 -10.77 -20.98
CA ALA A 226 8.80 -11.97 -20.17
C ALA A 226 8.85 -13.25 -21.03
N GLU A 227 8.31 -13.22 -22.25
CA GLU A 227 8.35 -14.34 -23.22
C GLU A 227 9.77 -14.60 -23.77
N LEU A 228 10.64 -13.58 -23.82
CA LEU A 228 12.05 -13.71 -24.24
C LEU A 228 12.98 -14.17 -23.11
N SER A 229 12.52 -14.10 -21.86
CA SER A 229 13.29 -14.47 -20.67
C SER A 229 12.94 -15.88 -20.14
N SER A 230 12.00 -16.57 -20.79
CA SER A 230 11.59 -17.96 -20.52
C SER A 230 12.21 -18.93 -21.50
#